data_AF-A0A0J9DZZ8-F1
#
_entry.id   AF-A0A0J9DZZ8-F1
#
_cell.length_a   1.000
_cell.length_b   1.000
_cell.length_c   1.000
_cell.angle_alpha   90.00
_cell.angle_beta   90.00
_cell.angle_gamma   90.00
#
_symmetry.space_group_name_H-M   'P 1'
#
loop_
_entity.id
_entity.type
_entity.pdbx_description
1 polymer ?
#
loop_
_entity_poly.entity_id
_entity_poly.type
_entity_poly.pdbx_seq_one_letter_code
_entity_poly.pdbx_strand_id
1 'polypeptide(L)'
;MTQNNLGLALQKQGTRTEGPRSADLLAQAVTAYRDALTIRTRADHPVNWAMTQNNLGIALQQQGIRTEGSQGADLLAQAVTAYRDALTITTRADHPVDWAMTQNNLGNALQQQGIRTEGPRSADLLAKAVTAYRDALTIRTRADHPVNWAMTQNNLGSALSEQGTRTEGPQGADLLAQAVTAYRDALTIRTRADHPVHWAQTRENMALTEQAIADHSTTKNPRPHLKAALAHVEDALTVFDPEHLSYEHGQCTEIRDHLQAKLNALDDP
;
A
#
# COMPACT_ATOMS: atom_id res chain seq x y z
N MET A 1 -28.16 -12.21 -7.51
CA MET A 1 -27.90 -11.35 -6.32
C MET A 1 -27.20 -12.08 -5.17
N THR A 2 -27.40 -13.39 -5.01
CA THR A 2 -26.89 -14.17 -3.85
C THR A 2 -25.36 -14.34 -3.82
N GLN A 3 -24.71 -14.66 -4.95
CA GLN A 3 -23.27 -14.99 -4.96
C GLN A 3 -22.34 -13.79 -4.68
N ASN A 4 -22.64 -12.61 -5.21
CA ASN A 4 -21.84 -11.41 -4.88
C ASN A 4 -21.95 -11.01 -3.41
N ASN A 5 -23.14 -11.15 -2.82
CA ASN A 5 -23.35 -10.83 -1.41
C ASN A 5 -22.68 -11.88 -0.50
N LEU A 6 -22.67 -13.15 -0.92
CA LEU A 6 -21.88 -14.19 -0.29
C LEU A 6 -20.37 -13.87 -0.36
N GLY A 7 -19.86 -13.48 -1.53
CA GLY A 7 -18.47 -13.05 -1.69
C GLY A 7 -18.10 -11.88 -0.77
N LEU A 8 -18.97 -10.88 -0.64
CA LEU A 8 -18.76 -9.75 0.27
C LEU A 8 -18.73 -10.18 1.74
N ALA A 9 -19.63 -11.08 2.15
CA ALA A 9 -19.69 -11.59 3.51
C ALA A 9 -18.43 -12.41 3.86
N LEU A 10 -18.05 -13.33 2.97
CA LEU A 10 -16.87 -14.19 3.12
C LEU A 10 -15.59 -13.35 3.14
N GLN A 11 -15.46 -12.36 2.26
CA GLN A 11 -14.31 -11.45 2.26
C GLN A 11 -14.20 -10.70 3.59
N LYS A 12 -15.28 -10.06 4.05
CA LYS A 12 -15.28 -9.34 5.34
C LYS A 12 -14.89 -10.24 6.51
N GLN A 13 -15.37 -11.49 6.51
CA GLN A 13 -15.02 -12.46 7.55
C GLN A 13 -13.56 -12.91 7.43
N GLY A 14 -13.09 -13.19 6.21
CA GLY A 14 -11.72 -13.58 5.91
C GLY A 14 -10.72 -12.51 6.33
N THR A 15 -11.00 -11.24 6.04
CA THR A 15 -10.14 -10.11 6.46
C THR A 15 -9.99 -10.03 7.97
N ARG A 16 -11.06 -10.28 8.73
CA ARG A 16 -11.11 -10.22 10.21
C ARG A 16 -10.61 -11.49 10.90
N THR A 17 -10.41 -12.57 10.15
CA THR A 17 -9.93 -13.84 10.67
C THR A 17 -8.42 -13.93 10.41
N GLU A 18 -7.69 -14.52 11.35
CA GLU A 18 -6.27 -14.82 11.20
C GLU A 18 -6.03 -16.32 10.91
N GLY A 19 -4.84 -16.64 10.44
CA GLY A 19 -4.42 -18.02 10.20
C GLY A 19 -5.14 -18.72 9.04
N PRO A 20 -5.07 -20.07 8.99
CA PRO A 20 -5.51 -20.87 7.83
C PRO A 20 -6.97 -20.63 7.42
N ARG A 21 -7.85 -20.43 8.40
CA ARG A 21 -9.27 -20.16 8.17
C ARG A 21 -9.51 -18.88 7.35
N SER A 22 -8.62 -17.91 7.48
CA SER A 22 -8.68 -16.70 6.67
C SER A 22 -8.44 -16.97 5.19
N ALA A 23 -7.43 -17.76 4.88
CA ALA A 23 -7.09 -18.12 3.51
C ALA A 23 -8.24 -18.85 2.83
N ASP A 24 -8.89 -19.78 3.55
CA ASP A 24 -10.07 -20.50 3.05
C ASP A 24 -11.26 -19.57 2.78
N LEU A 25 -11.54 -18.62 3.68
CA LEU A 25 -12.63 -17.66 3.49
C LEU A 25 -12.38 -16.73 2.30
N LEU A 26 -11.14 -16.28 2.10
CA LEU A 26 -10.76 -15.46 0.95
C LEU A 26 -10.84 -16.26 -0.36
N ALA A 27 -10.42 -17.53 -0.37
CA ALA A 27 -10.56 -18.41 -1.52
C ALA A 27 -12.05 -18.62 -1.88
N GLN A 28 -12.91 -18.85 -0.89
CA GLN A 28 -14.36 -18.97 -1.12
C GLN A 28 -14.97 -17.66 -1.64
N ALA A 29 -14.52 -16.50 -1.15
CA ALA A 29 -14.96 -15.20 -1.67
C ALA A 29 -14.59 -15.03 -3.16
N VAL A 30 -13.35 -15.39 -3.53
CA VAL A 30 -12.87 -15.38 -4.92
C VAL A 30 -13.76 -16.26 -5.81
N THR A 31 -14.07 -17.49 -5.37
CA THR A 31 -14.98 -18.39 -6.09
C THR A 31 -16.37 -17.78 -6.26
N ALA A 32 -16.97 -17.26 -5.18
CA ALA A 32 -18.29 -16.65 -5.23
C ALA A 32 -18.36 -15.43 -6.18
N TYR A 33 -17.30 -14.61 -6.25
CA TYR A 33 -17.24 -13.51 -7.21
C TYR A 33 -17.09 -14.00 -8.65
N ARG A 34 -16.27 -15.02 -8.90
CA ARG A 34 -16.15 -15.64 -10.23
C ARG A 34 -17.48 -16.22 -10.69
N ASP A 35 -18.19 -16.92 -9.81
CA ASP A 35 -19.54 -17.44 -10.10
C ASP A 35 -20.51 -16.29 -10.40
N ALA A 36 -20.47 -15.20 -9.62
CA ALA A 36 -21.29 -14.03 -9.89
C ALA A 36 -21.01 -13.39 -11.26
N LEU A 37 -19.75 -13.40 -11.72
CA LEU A 37 -19.33 -12.88 -13.04
C LEU A 37 -19.82 -13.76 -14.21
N THR A 38 -20.19 -15.02 -13.98
CA THR A 38 -20.84 -15.86 -15.02
C THR A 38 -22.25 -15.39 -15.37
N ILE A 39 -22.93 -14.73 -14.42
CA ILE A 39 -24.29 -14.20 -14.58
C ILE A 39 -24.24 -12.70 -14.88
N ARG A 40 -23.38 -11.97 -14.17
CA ARG A 40 -23.17 -10.53 -14.38
C ARG A 40 -22.13 -10.35 -15.46
N THR A 41 -22.49 -10.47 -16.73
CA THR A 41 -21.54 -10.28 -17.82
C THR A 41 -21.29 -8.80 -18.10
N ARG A 42 -20.17 -8.48 -18.77
CA ARG A 42 -19.88 -7.12 -19.23
C ARG A 42 -20.95 -6.57 -20.18
N ALA A 43 -21.57 -7.44 -20.99
CA ALA A 43 -22.58 -7.03 -21.97
C ALA A 43 -23.94 -6.77 -21.33
N ASP A 44 -24.40 -7.67 -20.45
CA ASP A 44 -25.77 -7.62 -19.91
C ASP A 44 -25.86 -6.69 -18.69
N HIS A 45 -24.78 -6.60 -17.91
CA HIS A 45 -24.76 -5.91 -16.63
C HIS A 45 -23.44 -5.16 -16.39
N PRO A 46 -23.03 -4.23 -17.28
CA PRO A 46 -21.69 -3.63 -17.29
C PRO A 46 -21.25 -3.05 -15.94
N VAL A 47 -22.09 -2.24 -15.30
CA VAL A 47 -21.77 -1.60 -14.01
C VAL A 47 -21.65 -2.65 -12.89
N ASN A 48 -22.59 -3.59 -12.81
CA ASN A 48 -22.54 -4.66 -11.81
C ASN A 48 -21.36 -5.62 -12.04
N TRP A 49 -21.00 -5.89 -13.29
CA TRP A 49 -19.81 -6.65 -13.66
C TRP A 49 -18.55 -5.93 -13.17
N ALA A 50 -18.42 -4.62 -13.44
CA ALA A 50 -17.27 -3.83 -13.00
C ALA A 50 -17.14 -3.76 -11.46
N MET A 51 -18.26 -3.55 -10.75
CA MET A 51 -18.27 -3.63 -9.28
C MET A 51 -17.84 -5.01 -8.77
N THR A 52 -18.30 -6.08 -9.43
CA THR A 52 -17.94 -7.46 -9.05
C THR A 52 -16.45 -7.72 -9.34
N GLN A 53 -15.91 -7.20 -10.44
CA GLN A 53 -14.49 -7.26 -10.77
C GLN A 53 -13.63 -6.50 -9.74
N ASN A 54 -14.03 -5.30 -9.33
CA ASN A 54 -13.34 -4.58 -8.27
C ASN A 54 -13.32 -5.38 -6.95
N ASN A 55 -14.45 -6.00 -6.57
CA ASN A 55 -14.53 -6.82 -5.36
C ASN A 55 -13.69 -8.10 -5.44
N LEU A 56 -13.68 -8.75 -6.62
CA LEU A 56 -12.79 -9.88 -6.92
C LEU A 56 -11.33 -9.46 -6.78
N GLY A 57 -10.94 -8.30 -7.31
CA GLY A 57 -9.61 -7.72 -7.16
C GLY A 57 -9.20 -7.57 -5.70
N ILE A 58 -10.09 -7.05 -4.84
CA ILE A 58 -9.82 -6.90 -3.40
C ILE A 58 -9.61 -8.27 -2.73
N ALA A 59 -10.45 -9.26 -3.04
CA ALA A 59 -10.32 -10.60 -2.44
C ALA A 59 -9.03 -11.30 -2.89
N LEU A 60 -8.71 -11.26 -4.19
CA LEU A 60 -7.47 -11.80 -4.75
C LEU A 60 -6.24 -11.11 -4.16
N GLN A 61 -6.27 -9.79 -4.00
CA GLN A 61 -5.18 -9.03 -3.40
C GLN A 61 -4.94 -9.46 -1.95
N GLN A 62 -6.00 -9.51 -1.14
CA GLN A 62 -5.90 -9.92 0.27
C GLN A 62 -5.39 -11.35 0.40
N GLN A 63 -5.84 -12.26 -0.47
CA GLN A 63 -5.37 -13.64 -0.51
C GLN A 63 -3.90 -13.72 -0.93
N GLY A 64 -3.52 -12.97 -1.98
CA GLY A 64 -2.16 -12.91 -2.50
C GLY A 64 -1.17 -12.37 -1.49
N ILE A 65 -1.52 -11.34 -0.73
CA ILE A 65 -0.67 -10.80 0.36
C ILE A 65 -0.40 -11.87 1.42
N ARG A 66 -1.40 -12.71 1.76
CA ARG A 66 -1.30 -13.76 2.77
C ARG A 66 -0.73 -15.08 2.26
N THR A 67 -0.43 -15.18 0.96
CA THR A 67 0.10 -16.39 0.33
C THR A 67 1.54 -16.12 -0.12
N GLU A 68 2.47 -16.97 0.27
CA GLU A 68 3.89 -16.83 -0.09
C GLU A 68 4.19 -17.37 -1.49
N GLY A 69 5.40 -17.05 -1.99
CA GLY A 69 5.93 -17.60 -3.24
C GLY A 69 5.15 -17.20 -4.50
N SER A 70 5.31 -18.02 -5.54
CA SER A 70 4.75 -17.77 -6.88
C SER A 70 3.23 -17.71 -6.88
N GLN A 71 2.56 -18.54 -6.07
CA GLN A 71 1.10 -18.53 -5.96
C GLN A 71 0.57 -17.18 -5.48
N GLY A 72 1.22 -16.57 -4.49
CA GLY A 72 0.87 -15.22 -4.03
C GLY A 72 1.05 -14.16 -5.12
N ALA A 73 2.15 -14.25 -5.88
CA ALA A 73 2.43 -13.35 -7.00
C ALA A 73 1.38 -13.49 -8.12
N ASP A 74 0.93 -14.71 -8.42
CA ASP A 74 -0.11 -14.99 -9.41
C ASP A 74 -1.48 -14.45 -8.98
N LEU A 75 -1.82 -14.55 -7.69
CA LEU A 75 -3.05 -13.96 -7.14
C LEU A 75 -3.02 -12.43 -7.25
N LEU A 76 -1.89 -11.79 -6.97
CA LEU A 76 -1.72 -10.35 -7.14
C LEU A 76 -1.81 -9.93 -8.62
N ALA A 77 -1.26 -10.72 -9.54
CA ALA A 77 -1.41 -10.48 -10.98
C ALA A 77 -2.88 -10.54 -11.42
N GLN A 78 -3.64 -11.51 -10.91
CA GLN A 78 -5.07 -11.61 -11.18
C GLN A 78 -5.85 -10.44 -10.58
N ALA A 79 -5.47 -9.95 -9.39
CA ALA A 79 -6.08 -8.76 -8.79
C ALA A 79 -5.88 -7.52 -9.69
N VAL A 80 -4.66 -7.32 -10.21
CA VAL A 80 -4.35 -6.25 -11.15
C VAL A 80 -5.22 -6.34 -12.40
N THR A 81 -5.41 -7.54 -12.96
CA THR A 81 -6.31 -7.75 -14.12
C THR A 81 -7.75 -7.39 -13.77
N ALA A 82 -8.28 -7.86 -12.64
CA ALA A 82 -9.66 -7.58 -12.22
C ALA A 82 -9.91 -6.08 -12.00
N TYR A 83 -8.95 -5.35 -11.40
CA TYR A 83 -9.08 -3.88 -11.27
C TYR A 83 -9.04 -3.17 -12.62
N ARG A 84 -8.16 -3.59 -13.55
CA ARG A 84 -8.13 -3.02 -14.91
C ARG A 84 -9.42 -3.28 -15.66
N ASP A 85 -9.98 -4.48 -15.54
CA ASP A 85 -11.28 -4.84 -16.09
C ASP A 85 -12.39 -3.93 -15.55
N ALA A 86 -12.44 -3.71 -14.23
CA ALA A 86 -13.38 -2.78 -13.61
C ALA A 86 -13.24 -1.35 -14.16
N LEU A 87 -12.00 -0.85 -14.33
CA LEU A 87 -11.70 0.48 -14.86
C LEU A 87 -12.11 0.65 -16.34
N THR A 88 -12.45 -0.42 -17.07
CA THR A 88 -13.00 -0.30 -18.44
C THR A 88 -14.44 0.20 -18.49
N ILE A 89 -15.16 0.13 -17.37
CA ILE A 89 -16.55 0.58 -17.22
C ILE A 89 -16.63 1.69 -16.16
N THR A 90 -15.94 1.51 -15.04
CA THR A 90 -15.83 2.54 -14.00
C THR A 90 -14.83 3.60 -14.47
N THR A 91 -15.28 4.58 -15.24
CA THR A 91 -14.42 5.64 -15.79
C THR A 91 -14.36 6.86 -14.86
N ARG A 92 -13.33 7.69 -15.04
CA ARG A 92 -13.20 8.96 -14.32
C ARG A 92 -14.39 9.91 -14.57
N ALA A 93 -14.97 9.87 -15.77
CA ALA A 93 -16.06 10.76 -16.14
C ALA A 93 -17.40 10.33 -15.55
N ASP A 94 -17.71 9.03 -15.61
CA ASP A 94 -19.03 8.51 -15.24
C ASP A 94 -19.10 8.20 -13.73
N HIS A 95 -17.98 7.76 -13.16
CA HIS A 95 -17.90 7.27 -11.78
C HIS A 95 -16.61 7.74 -11.09
N PRO A 96 -16.39 9.07 -10.93
CA PRO A 96 -15.10 9.62 -10.51
C PRO A 96 -14.58 9.07 -9.17
N VAL A 97 -15.45 8.97 -8.16
CA VAL A 97 -15.08 8.50 -6.82
C VAL A 97 -14.73 7.00 -6.82
N ASP A 98 -15.53 6.18 -7.50
CA ASP A 98 -15.29 4.75 -7.62
C ASP A 98 -14.05 4.47 -8.49
N TRP A 99 -13.86 5.23 -9.57
CA TRP A 99 -12.65 5.16 -10.40
C TRP A 99 -11.41 5.44 -9.56
N ALA A 100 -11.42 6.49 -8.74
CA ALA A 100 -10.30 6.81 -7.86
C ALA A 100 -10.06 5.75 -6.79
N MET A 101 -11.13 5.12 -6.28
CA MET A 101 -11.01 3.98 -5.37
C MET A 101 -10.35 2.78 -6.04
N THR A 102 -10.82 2.41 -7.24
CA THR A 102 -10.27 1.29 -8.00
C THR A 102 -8.83 1.58 -8.43
N GLN A 103 -8.48 2.81 -8.79
CA GLN A 103 -7.10 3.20 -9.08
C GLN A 103 -6.19 3.06 -7.86
N ASN A 104 -6.63 3.51 -6.68
CA ASN A 104 -5.87 3.30 -5.44
C ASN A 104 -5.66 1.80 -5.14
N ASN A 105 -6.68 0.98 -5.35
CA ASN A 105 -6.59 -0.46 -5.13
C ASN A 105 -5.67 -1.16 -6.15
N LEU A 106 -5.73 -0.73 -7.41
CA LEU A 106 -4.80 -1.14 -8.46
C LEU A 106 -3.36 -0.79 -8.07
N GLY A 107 -3.12 0.43 -7.57
CA GLY A 107 -1.83 0.86 -7.04
C GLY A 107 -1.31 -0.07 -5.95
N ASN A 108 -2.16 -0.39 -4.96
CA ASN A 108 -1.79 -1.31 -3.88
C ASN A 108 -1.40 -2.71 -4.42
N ALA A 109 -2.16 -3.26 -5.37
CA ALA A 109 -1.87 -4.59 -5.94
C ALA A 109 -0.58 -4.60 -6.78
N LEU A 110 -0.37 -3.56 -7.59
CA LEU A 110 0.86 -3.37 -8.38
C LEU A 110 2.08 -3.22 -7.48
N GLN A 111 1.97 -2.46 -6.39
CA GLN A 111 3.05 -2.28 -5.42
C GLN A 111 3.45 -3.61 -4.79
N GLN A 112 2.46 -4.37 -4.27
CA GLN A 112 2.70 -5.68 -3.67
C GLN A 112 3.30 -6.67 -4.66
N GLN A 113 2.85 -6.63 -5.92
CA GLN A 113 3.45 -7.45 -6.98
C GLN A 113 4.89 -7.02 -7.27
N GLY A 114 5.17 -5.71 -7.32
CA GLY A 114 6.49 -5.13 -7.56
C GLY A 114 7.49 -5.53 -6.48
N ILE A 115 7.12 -5.46 -5.20
CA ILE A 115 7.97 -5.84 -4.06
C ILE A 115 8.37 -7.32 -4.13
N ARG A 116 7.49 -8.19 -4.65
CA ARG A 116 7.72 -9.63 -4.81
C ARG A 116 8.38 -10.03 -6.13
N THR A 117 8.65 -9.06 -6.99
CA THR A 117 9.26 -9.28 -8.30
C THR A 117 10.69 -8.75 -8.26
N GLU A 118 11.62 -9.46 -8.88
CA GLU A 118 13.01 -9.03 -9.02
C GLU A 118 13.27 -8.37 -10.39
N GLY A 119 14.38 -7.64 -10.45
CA GLY A 119 14.89 -7.06 -11.69
C GLY A 119 14.01 -5.96 -12.30
N PRO A 120 14.16 -5.67 -13.60
CA PRO A 120 13.54 -4.52 -14.26
C PRO A 120 12.00 -4.50 -14.20
N ARG A 121 11.38 -5.69 -14.10
CA ARG A 121 9.92 -5.81 -13.98
C ARG A 121 9.41 -5.25 -12.64
N SER A 122 10.20 -5.33 -11.58
CA SER A 122 9.87 -4.71 -10.28
C SER A 122 9.68 -3.20 -10.42
N ALA A 123 10.65 -2.53 -11.05
CA ALA A 123 10.64 -1.08 -11.25
C ALA A 123 9.45 -0.62 -12.10
N ASP A 124 9.13 -1.35 -13.18
CA ASP A 124 7.95 -1.07 -14.01
C ASP A 124 6.63 -1.19 -13.23
N LEU A 125 6.50 -2.24 -12.40
CA LEU A 125 5.31 -2.43 -11.55
C LEU A 125 5.17 -1.32 -10.51
N LEU A 126 6.26 -0.92 -9.86
CA LEU A 126 6.27 0.18 -8.89
C LEU A 126 5.94 1.53 -9.55
N ALA A 127 6.50 1.81 -10.74
CA ALA A 127 6.17 3.02 -11.50
C ALA A 127 4.68 3.07 -11.90
N LYS A 128 4.10 1.92 -12.27
CA LYS A 128 2.66 1.80 -12.54
C LYS A 128 1.83 1.99 -11.27
N ALA A 129 2.29 1.52 -10.11
CA ALA A 129 1.63 1.76 -8.83
C ALA A 129 1.59 3.26 -8.49
N VAL A 130 2.74 3.94 -8.61
CA VAL A 130 2.87 5.40 -8.44
C VAL A 130 1.90 6.15 -9.36
N THR A 131 1.78 5.72 -10.63
CA THR A 131 0.85 6.31 -11.60
C THR A 131 -0.61 6.14 -11.15
N ALA A 132 -1.00 4.93 -10.74
CA ALA A 132 -2.36 4.66 -10.27
C ALA A 132 -2.73 5.46 -9.00
N TYR A 133 -1.79 5.64 -8.06
CA TYR A 133 -2.03 6.49 -6.89
C TYR A 133 -2.17 7.97 -7.27
N ARG A 134 -1.33 8.48 -8.17
CA ARG A 134 -1.44 9.86 -8.68
C ARG A 134 -2.77 10.09 -9.38
N ASP A 135 -3.20 9.14 -10.19
CA ASP A 135 -4.52 9.14 -10.83
C ASP A 135 -5.64 9.23 -9.78
N ALA A 136 -5.60 8.40 -8.74
CA ALA A 136 -6.57 8.44 -7.63
C ALA A 136 -6.58 9.81 -6.91
N LEU A 137 -5.41 10.42 -6.70
CA LEU A 137 -5.26 11.75 -6.08
C LEU A 137 -5.83 12.91 -6.93
N THR A 138 -6.12 12.69 -8.21
CA THR A 138 -6.81 13.69 -9.05
C THR A 138 -8.29 13.89 -8.69
N ILE A 139 -8.88 12.92 -7.99
CA ILE A 139 -10.26 12.97 -7.48
C ILE A 139 -10.26 13.03 -5.95
N ARG A 140 -9.44 12.20 -5.30
CA ARG A 140 -9.29 12.22 -3.84
C ARG A 140 -8.45 13.43 -3.45
N THR A 141 -9.06 14.60 -3.33
CA THR A 141 -8.37 15.82 -2.91
C THR A 141 -8.35 15.94 -1.39
N ARG A 142 -7.43 16.75 -0.85
CA ARG A 142 -7.40 17.08 0.58
C ARG A 142 -8.70 17.75 1.05
N ALA A 143 -9.35 18.54 0.19
CA ALA A 143 -10.57 19.28 0.54
C ALA A 143 -11.81 18.37 0.55
N ASP A 144 -11.99 17.56 -0.48
CA ASP A 144 -13.22 16.80 -0.69
C ASP A 144 -13.19 15.43 0.01
N HIS A 145 -11.99 14.86 0.14
CA HIS A 145 -11.80 13.51 0.65
C HIS A 145 -10.55 13.40 1.56
N PRO A 146 -10.43 14.20 2.63
CA PRO A 146 -9.19 14.35 3.40
C PRO A 146 -8.58 13.03 3.88
N VAL A 147 -9.39 12.14 4.46
CA VAL A 147 -8.92 10.84 4.98
C VAL A 147 -8.45 9.92 3.86
N ASN A 148 -9.20 9.84 2.75
CA ASN A 148 -8.83 9.01 1.60
C ASN A 148 -7.62 9.58 0.85
N TRP A 149 -7.52 10.90 0.74
CA TRP A 149 -6.35 11.58 0.18
C TRP A 149 -5.11 11.26 1.00
N ALA A 150 -5.16 11.38 2.33
CA ALA A 150 -4.03 11.07 3.20
C ALA A 150 -3.63 9.59 3.15
N MET A 151 -4.60 8.68 3.06
CA MET A 151 -4.32 7.26 2.83
C MET A 151 -3.61 7.03 1.50
N THR A 152 -4.12 7.62 0.41
CA THR A 152 -3.50 7.46 -0.91
C THR A 152 -2.12 8.12 -0.97
N GLN A 153 -1.91 9.24 -0.28
CA GLN A 153 -0.58 9.88 -0.15
C GLN A 153 0.42 8.99 0.59
N ASN A 154 0.01 8.35 1.71
CA ASN A 154 0.88 7.39 2.39
C ASN A 154 1.26 6.20 1.47
N ASN A 155 0.29 5.68 0.70
CA ASN A 155 0.56 4.57 -0.21
C ASN A 155 1.45 4.98 -1.39
N LEU A 156 1.27 6.20 -1.90
CA LEU A 156 2.15 6.81 -2.88
C LEU A 156 3.58 6.95 -2.32
N GLY A 157 3.73 7.43 -1.08
CA GLY A 157 5.02 7.51 -0.40
C GLY A 157 5.71 6.16 -0.31
N SER A 158 4.96 5.12 0.05
CA SER A 158 5.49 3.75 0.13
C SER A 158 5.96 3.22 -1.22
N ALA A 159 5.17 3.38 -2.29
CA ALA A 159 5.59 2.93 -3.62
C ALA A 159 6.78 3.72 -4.18
N LEU A 160 6.82 5.04 -3.94
CA LEU A 160 7.96 5.89 -4.31
C LEU A 160 9.22 5.49 -3.53
N SER A 161 9.09 5.18 -2.24
CA SER A 161 10.23 4.73 -1.42
C SER A 161 10.80 3.42 -1.95
N GLU A 162 9.94 2.43 -2.21
CA GLU A 162 10.32 1.15 -2.79
C GLU A 162 10.98 1.31 -4.17
N GLN A 163 10.44 2.20 -5.01
CA GLN A 163 11.01 2.47 -6.33
C GLN A 163 12.37 3.18 -6.22
N GLY A 164 12.48 4.15 -5.32
CA GLY A 164 13.68 4.94 -5.08
C GLY A 164 14.83 4.08 -4.56
N THR A 165 14.59 3.21 -3.59
CA THR A 165 15.60 2.28 -3.07
C THR A 165 16.16 1.32 -4.13
N ARG A 166 15.36 1.00 -5.17
CA ARG A 166 15.77 0.12 -6.29
C ARG A 166 16.31 0.89 -7.50
N THR A 167 16.39 2.21 -7.44
CA THR A 167 16.84 3.06 -8.55
C THR A 167 18.12 3.76 -8.13
N GLU A 168 19.20 3.59 -8.87
CA GLU A 168 20.46 4.26 -8.54
C GLU A 168 20.49 5.73 -9.01
N GLY A 169 21.43 6.49 -8.44
CA GLY A 169 21.75 7.83 -8.91
C GLY A 169 20.67 8.88 -8.61
N PRO A 170 20.73 10.05 -9.26
CA PRO A 170 19.88 11.18 -8.92
C PRO A 170 18.38 10.90 -9.00
N GLN A 171 17.97 9.98 -9.88
CA GLN A 171 16.56 9.60 -10.03
C GLN A 171 16.03 8.85 -8.80
N GLY A 172 16.82 7.94 -8.22
CA GLY A 172 16.45 7.25 -6.97
C GLY A 172 16.30 8.21 -5.81
N ALA A 173 17.26 9.13 -5.67
CA ALA A 173 17.22 10.17 -4.64
C ALA A 173 15.98 11.07 -4.77
N ASP A 174 15.61 11.46 -5.99
CA ASP A 174 14.41 12.26 -6.24
C ASP A 174 13.13 11.50 -5.87
N LEU A 175 13.03 10.22 -6.21
CA LEU A 175 11.89 9.37 -5.82
C LEU A 175 11.76 9.26 -4.30
N LEU A 176 12.88 9.08 -3.57
CA LEU A 176 12.88 9.04 -2.12
C LEU A 176 12.46 10.39 -1.51
N ALA A 177 12.92 11.51 -2.06
CA ALA A 177 12.50 12.84 -1.60
C ALA A 177 10.99 13.09 -1.84
N GLN A 178 10.46 12.63 -2.97
CA GLN A 178 9.03 12.65 -3.24
C GLN A 178 8.25 11.76 -2.25
N ALA A 179 8.79 10.60 -1.87
CA ALA A 179 8.18 9.73 -0.87
C ALA A 179 8.02 10.43 0.49
N VAL A 180 9.09 11.06 0.98
CA VAL A 180 9.08 11.87 2.21
C VAL A 180 8.02 12.98 2.13
N THR A 181 7.90 13.63 0.98
CA THR A 181 6.87 14.67 0.75
C THR A 181 5.46 14.10 0.84
N ALA A 182 5.19 12.96 0.21
CA ALA A 182 3.88 12.31 0.26
C ALA A 182 3.51 11.86 1.69
N TYR A 183 4.46 11.38 2.50
CA TYR A 183 4.20 11.09 3.91
C TYR A 183 3.91 12.34 4.74
N ARG A 184 4.65 13.43 4.53
CA ARG A 184 4.37 14.72 5.19
C ARG A 184 2.96 15.21 4.86
N ASP A 185 2.56 15.11 3.60
CA ASP A 185 1.20 15.42 3.15
C ASP A 185 0.17 14.56 3.89
N ALA A 186 0.36 13.25 3.95
CA ALA A 186 -0.53 12.34 4.68
C ALA A 186 -0.64 12.70 6.18
N LEU A 187 0.47 13.07 6.81
CA LEU A 187 0.52 13.48 8.23
C LEU A 187 -0.21 14.81 8.51
N THR A 188 -0.57 15.59 7.49
CA THR A 188 -1.43 16.78 7.69
C THR A 188 -2.87 16.45 8.05
N ILE A 189 -3.31 15.21 7.81
CA ILE A 189 -4.65 14.70 8.14
C ILE A 189 -4.55 13.56 9.17
N ARG A 190 -3.60 12.64 8.99
CA ARG A 190 -3.30 11.58 9.94
C ARG A 190 -2.53 12.18 11.10
N THR A 191 -3.23 12.77 12.07
CA THR A 191 -2.63 13.31 13.29
C THR A 191 -2.57 12.25 14.38
N ARG A 192 -1.68 12.43 15.37
CA ARG A 192 -1.62 11.55 16.54
C ARG A 192 -2.94 11.53 17.33
N ALA A 193 -3.66 12.64 17.38
CA ALA A 193 -4.91 12.77 18.14
C ALA A 193 -6.08 12.07 17.43
N ASP A 194 -6.24 12.30 16.12
CA ASP A 194 -7.42 11.83 15.39
C ASP A 194 -7.24 10.43 14.80
N HIS A 195 -5.99 10.07 14.50
CA HIS A 195 -5.64 8.82 13.81
C HIS A 195 -4.33 8.21 14.36
N PRO A 196 -4.22 7.92 15.67
CA PRO A 196 -2.96 7.57 16.33
C PRO A 196 -2.20 6.45 15.61
N VAL A 197 -2.86 5.32 15.33
CA VAL A 197 -2.23 4.16 14.68
C VAL A 197 -1.78 4.49 13.25
N HIS A 198 -2.63 5.14 12.44
CA HIS A 198 -2.24 5.50 11.08
C HIS A 198 -1.15 6.59 11.04
N TRP A 199 -1.14 7.51 12.00
CA TRP A 199 -0.07 8.50 12.18
C TRP A 199 1.26 7.78 12.49
N ALA A 200 1.26 6.83 13.42
CA ALA A 200 2.44 6.05 13.80
C ALA A 200 2.97 5.20 12.63
N GLN A 201 2.09 4.51 11.90
CA GLN A 201 2.46 3.77 10.68
C GLN A 201 3.06 4.69 9.60
N THR A 202 2.51 5.89 9.44
CA THR A 202 3.05 6.87 8.48
C THR A 202 4.42 7.39 8.91
N ARG A 203 4.64 7.55 10.23
CA ARG A 203 5.94 7.92 10.82
C ARG A 203 6.97 6.81 10.62
N GLU A 204 6.64 5.56 10.92
CA GLU A 204 7.50 4.41 10.68
C GLU A 204 7.91 4.30 9.20
N ASN A 205 6.95 4.41 8.28
CA ASN A 205 7.24 4.42 6.84
C ASN A 205 8.20 5.54 6.44
N MET A 206 8.00 6.75 7.00
CA MET A 206 8.87 7.89 6.75
C MET A 206 10.27 7.67 7.33
N ALA A 207 10.40 6.97 8.46
CA ALA A 207 11.69 6.61 9.04
C ALA A 207 12.49 5.66 8.14
N LEU A 208 11.84 4.61 7.61
CA LEU A 208 12.45 3.68 6.67
C LEU A 208 12.91 4.39 5.39
N THR A 209 12.14 5.35 4.90
CA THR A 209 12.53 6.16 3.74
C THR A 209 13.70 7.10 4.05
N GLU A 210 13.71 7.78 5.20
CA GLU A 210 14.84 8.61 5.62
C GLU A 210 16.11 7.75 5.80
N GLN A 211 15.99 6.52 6.33
CA GLN A 211 17.09 5.57 6.34
C GLN A 211 17.55 5.21 4.91
N ALA A 212 16.62 4.92 4.00
CA ALA A 212 16.95 4.63 2.61
C ALA A 212 17.67 5.80 1.93
N ILE A 213 17.29 7.05 2.24
CA ILE A 213 18.02 8.25 1.76
C ILE A 213 19.42 8.27 2.36
N ALA A 214 19.58 8.02 3.66
CA ALA A 214 20.89 7.96 4.30
C ALA A 214 21.83 6.92 3.64
N ASP A 215 21.27 5.76 3.30
CA ASP A 215 21.99 4.64 2.68
C ASP A 215 22.20 4.80 1.16
N HIS A 216 21.52 5.77 0.52
CA HIS A 216 21.55 5.95 -0.92
C HIS A 216 22.92 6.44 -1.42
N SER A 217 23.40 5.91 -2.55
CA SER A 217 24.75 6.17 -3.08
C SER A 217 25.06 7.63 -3.41
N THR A 218 24.03 8.46 -3.57
CA THR A 218 24.18 9.90 -3.82
C THR A 218 24.32 10.73 -2.54
N THR A 219 24.09 10.13 -1.37
CA THR A 219 24.03 10.85 -0.10
C THR A 219 25.42 11.06 0.47
N LYS A 220 25.86 12.32 0.49
CA LYS A 220 27.18 12.71 1.02
C LYS A 220 27.21 12.81 2.55
N ASN A 221 26.08 13.15 3.16
CA ASN A 221 25.95 13.32 4.60
C ASN A 221 24.72 12.57 5.11
N PRO A 222 24.88 11.32 5.57
CA PRO A 222 23.76 10.49 6.02
C PRO A 222 23.20 10.90 7.38
N ARG A 223 23.99 11.61 8.22
CA ARG A 223 23.66 11.88 9.62
C ARG A 223 22.31 12.61 9.83
N PRO A 224 21.95 13.67 9.08
CA PRO A 224 20.64 14.33 9.25
C PRO A 224 19.47 13.40 8.97
N HIS A 225 19.60 12.54 7.96
CA HIS A 225 18.56 11.57 7.57
C HIS A 225 18.41 10.48 8.63
N LEU A 226 19.52 9.94 9.17
CA LEU A 226 19.46 8.97 10.26
C LEU A 226 18.84 9.57 11.54
N LYS A 227 19.14 10.84 11.86
CA LYS A 227 18.51 11.53 12.99
C LYS A 227 17.01 11.75 12.77
N ALA A 228 16.60 12.11 11.55
CA ALA A 228 15.19 12.24 11.20
C ALA A 228 14.46 10.89 11.28
N ALA A 229 15.09 9.83 10.75
CA ALA A 229 14.56 8.47 10.83
C ALA A 229 14.35 8.04 12.29
N LEU A 230 15.34 8.27 13.16
CA LEU A 230 15.25 7.93 14.58
C LEU A 230 14.08 8.66 15.26
N ALA A 231 13.96 9.98 15.03
CA ALA A 231 12.87 10.77 15.58
C ALA A 231 11.49 10.27 15.12
N HIS A 232 11.36 9.86 13.86
CA HIS A 232 10.11 9.30 13.34
C HIS A 232 9.75 7.95 13.97
N VAL A 233 10.72 7.06 14.19
CA VAL A 233 10.48 5.78 14.88
C VAL A 233 10.15 6.00 16.36
N GLU A 234 10.84 6.92 17.04
CA GLU A 234 10.53 7.29 18.42
C GLU A 234 9.11 7.84 18.55
N ASP A 235 8.69 8.69 17.62
CA ASP A 235 7.30 9.16 17.50
C ASP A 235 6.31 7.98 17.38
N ALA A 236 6.57 7.02 16.49
CA ALA A 236 5.70 5.86 16.28
C ALA A 236 5.59 4.98 17.54
N LEU A 237 6.70 4.76 18.25
CA LEU A 237 6.75 4.03 19.52
C LEU A 237 5.94 4.69 20.65
N THR A 238 5.57 5.97 20.52
CA THR A 238 4.65 6.60 21.48
C THR A 238 3.18 6.17 21.33
N VAL A 239 2.88 5.38 20.29
CA VAL A 239 1.56 4.85 19.98
C VAL A 239 1.56 3.33 19.90
N PHE A 240 2.57 2.73 19.26
CA PHE A 240 2.70 1.28 19.21
C PHE A 240 3.10 0.77 20.58
N ASP A 241 2.13 0.40 21.41
CA ASP A 241 2.39 -0.08 22.76
C ASP A 241 2.65 -1.60 22.76
N PRO A 242 3.51 -2.10 23.67
CA PRO A 242 3.88 -3.52 23.72
C PRO A 242 2.74 -4.45 24.16
N GLU A 243 1.63 -3.93 24.69
CA GLU A 243 0.52 -4.75 25.19
C GLU A 243 -0.54 -5.02 24.10
N HIS A 244 -0.86 -4.01 23.28
CA HIS A 244 -1.93 -4.07 22.28
C HIS A 244 -1.41 -4.10 20.83
N LEU A 245 -0.19 -3.61 20.59
CA LEU A 245 0.45 -3.50 19.27
C LEU A 245 1.88 -4.08 19.34
N SER A 246 2.01 -5.24 19.98
CA SER A 246 3.30 -5.87 20.28
C SER A 246 4.14 -6.17 19.05
N TYR A 247 3.51 -6.53 17.92
CA TYR A 247 4.19 -6.78 16.66
C TYR A 247 4.79 -5.49 16.09
N GLU A 248 3.98 -4.43 15.94
CA GLU A 248 4.42 -3.13 15.44
C GLU A 248 5.46 -2.49 16.37
N HIS A 249 5.26 -2.58 17.68
CA HIS A 249 6.23 -2.10 18.67
C HIS A 249 7.58 -2.83 18.55
N GLY A 250 7.55 -4.16 18.34
CA GLY A 250 8.75 -4.97 18.11
C GLY A 250 9.52 -4.51 16.87
N GLN A 251 8.85 -4.39 15.73
CA GLN A 251 9.47 -3.92 14.48
C GLN A 251 10.06 -2.51 14.62
N CYS A 252 9.29 -1.57 15.17
CA CYS A 252 9.78 -0.21 15.41
C CYS A 252 10.97 -0.17 16.38
N THR A 253 11.00 -1.03 17.40
CA THR A 253 12.13 -1.15 18.32
C THR A 253 13.39 -1.61 17.60
N GLU A 254 13.29 -2.64 16.74
CA GLU A 254 14.41 -3.11 15.93
C GLU A 254 14.95 -2.02 14.99
N ILE A 255 14.05 -1.28 14.34
CA ILE A 255 14.44 -0.15 13.46
C ILE A 255 15.17 0.92 14.29
N ARG A 256 14.65 1.30 15.47
CA ARG A 256 15.27 2.30 16.35
C ARG A 256 16.69 1.90 16.72
N ASP A 257 16.87 0.66 17.18
CA ASP A 257 18.16 0.18 17.69
C ASP A 257 19.19 0.10 16.54
N HIS A 258 18.76 -0.32 15.35
CA HIS A 258 19.58 -0.31 14.14
C HIS A 258 20.00 1.11 13.72
N LEU A 259 19.08 2.08 13.74
CA LEU A 259 19.37 3.48 13.43
C LEU A 259 20.34 4.10 14.44
N GLN A 260 20.18 3.79 15.73
CA GLN A 260 21.08 4.25 16.78
C GLN A 260 22.48 3.68 16.59
N ALA A 261 22.61 2.39 16.27
CA ALA A 261 23.90 1.75 15.99
C ALA A 261 24.59 2.41 14.78
N LYS A 262 23.86 2.68 13.70
CA LYS A 262 24.39 3.41 12.53
C LYS A 262 24.86 4.82 12.87
N LEU A 263 24.10 5.57 13.68
CA LEU A 263 24.49 6.90 14.11
C LEU A 263 25.79 6.88 14.94
N ASN A 264 25.89 5.95 15.89
CA ASN A 264 27.08 5.78 16.72
C ASN A 264 28.30 5.41 15.87
N ALA A 265 28.15 4.55 14.86
CA ALA A 265 29.22 4.19 13.94
C ALA A 265 29.74 5.36 13.08
N LEU A 266 28.96 6.44 12.92
CA LEU A 266 29.43 7.69 12.28
C LEU A 266 30.19 8.61 13.25
N ASP A 267 30.10 8.36 14.55
CA ASP A 267 30.76 9.11 15.62
C ASP A 267 32.05 8.43 16.11
N ASP A 268 32.25 7.14 15.80
CA ASP A 268 33.51 6.43 16.06
C ASP A 268 34.57 6.84 15.01
N PRO A 269 35.72 7.41 15.43
CA PRO A 269 36.75 7.97 14.55
C PRO A 269 37.59 6.97 13.76
#